data_AF-A0A397W035-F1
#
_entry.id   AF-A0A397W035-F1
#
_cell.length_a   1.000
_cell.length_b   1.000
_cell.length_c   1.000
_cell.angle_alpha   90.00
_cell.angle_beta   90.00
_cell.angle_gamma   90.00
#
_symmetry.space_group_name_H-M   'P 1'
#
loop_
_entity.id
_entity.type
_entity.pdbx_description
1 polymer ?
#
loop_
_entity_poly.entity_id
_entity_poly.type
_entity_poly.pdbx_seq_one_letter_code
_entity_poly.pdbx_strand_id
1 'polypeptide(L)'
;MAVKFFEELSSNYLELLEDKEDFNVIIKVGESPNAKTFQAHSAILRYRSLYFRNELVNANKDENNIKTLDFKNIAVQQFEIMIKYIYGGVVLLEDHDSSFIFELMLVAYEFSCDGLAKHLETHLIETEAHSHWFRLNFIRIYQKIFQNNKPQELQKWCNDIAVKYPDKIFDSEDFFSLQENALVSLISRDDLQMKEVKIWIHIIKWGIAQNPDLPSDPEDWSNETFIALKITLRDCLPHIRYFQMSSDEIIDNVQPYQTNS
;
A
#
# COMPACT_ATOMS: atom_id res chain seq x y z
N MET A 1 10.42 33.26 28.06
CA MET A 1 10.13 33.31 26.61
C MET A 1 11.15 32.45 25.91
N ALA A 2 10.73 31.51 25.06
CA ALA A 2 11.64 30.68 24.28
C ALA A 2 11.68 31.20 22.84
N VAL A 3 12.85 31.58 22.35
CA VAL A 3 13.10 31.91 20.94
C VAL A 3 13.59 30.63 20.26
N LYS A 4 13.04 30.30 19.08
CA LYS A 4 13.30 29.05 18.36
C LYS A 4 14.01 29.35 17.05
N PHE A 5 15.11 28.65 16.77
CA PHE A 5 15.93 28.79 15.57
C PHE A 5 15.94 27.46 14.76
N PHE A 6 14.76 26.93 14.47
CA PHE A 6 14.64 25.60 13.84
C PHE A 6 15.02 25.59 12.36
N GLU A 7 14.83 26.69 11.65
CA GLU A 7 15.24 26.82 10.25
C GLU A 7 16.76 26.75 10.12
N GLU A 8 17.49 27.52 10.93
CA GLU A 8 18.97 27.48 10.96
C GLU A 8 19.48 26.08 11.33
N LEU A 9 18.90 25.46 12.37
CA LEU A 9 19.23 24.08 12.76
C LEU A 9 18.99 23.08 11.61
N SER A 10 17.87 23.22 10.90
CA SER A 10 17.54 22.39 9.74
C SER A 10 18.56 22.56 8.62
N SER A 11 18.91 23.82 8.28
CA SER A 11 19.94 24.13 7.29
C SER A 11 21.30 23.54 7.66
N ASN A 12 21.72 23.64 8.92
CA ASN A 12 22.99 23.06 9.37
C ASN A 12 23.03 21.53 9.20
N TYR A 13 21.92 20.83 9.44
CA TYR A 13 21.87 19.38 9.18
C TYR A 13 21.85 19.05 7.68
N LEU A 14 21.24 19.88 6.84
CA LEU A 14 21.32 19.70 5.39
C LEU A 14 22.75 19.94 4.87
N GLU A 15 23.47 20.93 5.41
CA GLU A 15 24.89 21.14 5.11
C GLU A 15 25.74 19.90 5.48
N LEU A 16 25.51 19.33 6.68
CA LEU A 16 26.15 18.09 7.12
C LEU A 16 25.85 16.89 6.20
N LEU A 17 24.69 16.86 5.54
CA LEU A 17 24.39 15.80 4.57
C LEU A 17 25.23 15.97 3.28
N GLU A 18 25.54 17.20 2.88
CA GLU A 18 26.22 17.51 1.62
C GLU A 18 27.75 17.49 1.74
N ASP A 19 28.32 17.93 2.86
CA ASP A 19 29.77 17.94 3.09
C ASP A 19 30.38 16.53 3.19
N LYS A 20 29.56 15.55 3.58
CA LYS A 20 29.90 14.12 3.73
C LYS A 20 31.02 13.87 4.74
N GLU A 21 31.24 14.78 5.68
CA GLU A 21 32.17 14.57 6.78
C GLU A 21 31.58 13.58 7.80
N ASP A 22 32.42 12.87 8.55
CA ASP A 22 32.04 11.98 9.67
C ASP A 22 30.93 10.92 9.40
N PHE A 23 30.62 10.63 8.14
CA PHE A 23 29.63 9.63 7.78
C PHE A 23 30.04 8.24 8.31
N ASN A 24 29.05 7.47 8.76
CA ASN A 24 29.26 6.10 9.22
C ASN A 24 28.23 5.12 8.66
N VAL A 25 27.45 5.57 7.68
CA VAL A 25 26.50 4.77 6.90
C VAL A 25 26.67 5.09 5.43
N ILE A 26 26.73 4.04 4.62
CA ILE A 26 26.60 4.09 3.16
C ILE A 26 25.23 3.52 2.79
N ILE A 27 24.48 4.23 1.97
CA ILE A 27 23.17 3.80 1.48
C ILE A 27 23.23 3.73 -0.03
N LYS A 28 23.02 2.54 -0.59
CA LYS A 28 22.96 2.31 -2.04
C LYS A 28 21.50 2.27 -2.45
N VAL A 29 21.12 3.05 -3.46
CA VAL A 29 19.73 3.21 -3.90
C VAL A 29 19.63 2.99 -5.40
N GLY A 30 18.60 2.25 -5.82
CA GLY A 30 18.32 1.92 -7.21
C GLY A 30 19.20 0.79 -7.75
N GLU A 31 18.98 0.46 -9.01
CA GLU A 31 19.71 -0.59 -9.73
C GLU A 31 20.62 -0.02 -10.82
N SER A 32 21.68 -0.77 -11.16
CA SER A 32 22.60 -0.41 -12.24
C SER A 32 21.84 -0.24 -13.56
N PRO A 33 22.13 0.80 -14.38
CA PRO A 33 23.23 1.76 -14.25
C PRO A 33 22.89 3.03 -13.45
N ASN A 34 21.66 3.18 -12.96
CA ASN A 34 21.16 4.42 -12.34
C ASN A 34 21.33 4.45 -10.82
N ALA A 35 21.98 3.44 -10.24
CA ALA A 35 22.18 3.35 -8.80
C ALA A 35 23.03 4.52 -8.28
N LYS A 36 22.66 5.07 -7.12
CA LYS A 36 23.39 6.14 -6.44
C LYS A 36 23.75 5.73 -5.02
N THR A 37 24.93 6.17 -4.59
CA THR A 37 25.43 5.95 -3.24
C THR A 37 25.32 7.24 -2.44
N PHE A 38 24.76 7.14 -1.24
CA PHE A 38 24.61 8.23 -0.28
C PHE A 38 25.46 7.94 0.95
N GLN A 39 26.11 8.97 1.48
CA GLN A 39 26.83 8.94 2.74
C GLN A 39 25.95 9.60 3.80
N ALA A 40 25.82 8.97 4.97
CA ALA A 40 24.89 9.42 5.99
C ALA A 40 25.35 9.10 7.42
N HIS A 41 24.64 9.69 8.36
CA HIS A 41 24.90 9.66 9.79
C HIS A 41 23.86 8.80 10.50
N SER A 42 24.30 7.68 11.07
CA SER A 42 23.42 6.78 11.82
C SER A 42 22.70 7.48 12.96
N ALA A 43 23.31 8.48 13.61
CA ALA A 43 22.67 9.25 14.67
C ALA A 43 21.38 9.93 14.16
N ILE A 44 21.43 10.63 13.03
CA ILE A 44 20.27 11.34 12.48
C ILE A 44 19.21 10.34 12.01
N LEU A 45 19.62 9.34 11.21
CA LEU A 45 18.72 8.33 10.65
C LEU A 45 17.89 7.61 11.74
N ARG A 46 18.54 7.14 12.81
CA ARG A 46 17.88 6.34 13.88
C ARG A 46 16.91 7.13 14.75
N TYR A 47 17.06 8.45 14.84
CA TYR A 47 16.16 9.30 15.63
C TYR A 47 14.99 9.86 14.80
N ARG A 48 15.15 9.91 13.48
CA ARG A 48 14.15 10.45 12.56
C ARG A 48 13.28 9.38 11.91
N SER A 49 13.70 8.11 11.98
CA SER A 49 12.97 6.98 11.42
C SER A 49 13.17 5.72 12.26
N LEU A 50 12.06 5.08 12.64
CA LEU A 50 12.09 3.78 13.32
C LEU A 50 12.61 2.66 12.40
N TYR A 51 12.31 2.75 11.11
CA TYR A 51 12.83 1.82 10.11
C TYR A 51 14.37 1.83 10.11
N PHE A 52 14.98 3.00 9.92
CA PHE A 52 16.43 3.11 9.96
C PHE A 52 17.02 2.76 11.33
N ARG A 53 16.30 3.02 12.43
CA ARG A 53 16.69 2.55 13.76
C ARG A 53 16.92 1.04 13.78
N ASN A 54 15.95 0.29 13.29
CA ASN A 54 15.96 -1.17 13.30
C ASN A 54 16.98 -1.73 12.29
N GLU A 55 16.97 -1.23 11.05
CA GLU A 55 17.90 -1.66 10.00
C GLU A 55 19.36 -1.44 10.42
N LEU A 56 19.66 -0.26 10.98
CA LEU A 56 21.03 0.02 11.43
C LEU A 56 21.43 -0.76 12.67
N VAL A 57 20.53 -1.36 13.45
CA VAL A 57 20.94 -2.26 14.54
C VAL A 57 21.51 -3.55 13.95
N ASN A 58 20.87 -4.06 12.90
CA ASN A 58 21.20 -5.35 12.28
C ASN A 58 22.28 -5.24 11.18
N ALA A 59 22.54 -4.05 10.65
CA ALA A 59 23.52 -3.85 9.59
C ALA A 59 24.96 -4.18 10.04
N ASN A 60 25.62 -5.02 9.24
CA ASN A 60 27.03 -5.35 9.37
C ASN A 60 27.91 -4.10 9.18
N LYS A 61 29.05 -4.10 9.86
CA LYS A 61 30.09 -3.09 9.70
C LYS A 61 31.23 -3.66 8.87
N ASP A 62 31.84 -2.81 8.06
CA ASP A 62 33.12 -3.12 7.40
C ASP A 62 34.32 -2.88 8.32
N GLU A 63 35.53 -3.04 7.78
CA GLU A 63 36.81 -2.81 8.47
C GLU A 63 36.97 -1.37 9.00
N ASN A 64 36.29 -0.40 8.40
CA ASN A 64 36.29 1.01 8.78
C ASN A 64 35.11 1.36 9.70
N ASN A 65 34.38 0.37 10.23
CA ASN A 65 33.17 0.52 11.04
C ASN A 65 31.97 1.16 10.30
N ILE A 66 31.98 1.21 8.97
CA ILE A 66 30.91 1.78 8.16
C ILE A 66 29.83 0.73 7.93
N LYS A 67 28.57 1.12 8.08
CA LYS A 67 27.40 0.27 7.80
C LYS A 67 26.89 0.49 6.39
N THR A 68 26.50 -0.57 5.68
CA THR A 68 25.91 -0.46 4.34
C THR A 68 24.46 -0.91 4.33
N LEU A 69 23.57 -0.10 3.74
CA LEU A 69 22.19 -0.42 3.43
C LEU A 69 21.98 -0.41 1.91
N ASP A 70 21.10 -1.27 1.40
CA ASP A 70 20.83 -1.43 -0.04
C ASP A 70 19.32 -1.39 -0.30
N PHE A 71 18.89 -0.43 -1.12
CA PHE A 71 17.49 -0.18 -1.49
C PHE A 71 17.31 -0.22 -3.00
N LYS A 72 17.08 -1.41 -3.55
CA LYS A 72 16.92 -1.61 -5.00
C LYS A 72 15.58 -1.12 -5.55
N ASN A 73 14.53 -1.21 -4.74
CA ASN A 73 13.15 -0.92 -5.17
C ASN A 73 12.74 0.55 -5.00
N ILE A 74 13.66 1.43 -4.64
CA ILE A 74 13.40 2.86 -4.43
C ILE A 74 14.13 3.65 -5.50
N ALA A 75 13.42 4.57 -6.17
CA ALA A 75 14.06 5.45 -7.14
C ALA A 75 14.97 6.45 -6.42
N VAL A 76 16.13 6.74 -7.03
CA VAL A 76 17.13 7.66 -6.49
C VAL A 76 16.51 9.01 -6.10
N GLN A 77 15.66 9.56 -6.96
CA GLN A 77 15.01 10.86 -6.72
C GLN A 77 14.04 10.84 -5.52
N GLN A 78 13.31 9.74 -5.31
CA GLN A 78 12.45 9.59 -4.12
C GLN A 78 13.32 9.55 -2.85
N PHE A 79 14.42 8.80 -2.89
CA PHE A 79 15.33 8.74 -1.76
C PHE A 79 16.02 10.08 -1.46
N GLU A 80 16.37 10.86 -2.49
CA GLU A 80 16.92 12.22 -2.33
C GLU A 80 15.97 13.13 -1.53
N ILE A 81 14.67 13.03 -1.77
CA ILE A 81 13.67 13.77 -1.00
C ILE A 81 13.57 13.22 0.42
N MET A 82 13.52 11.89 0.57
CA MET A 82 13.43 11.24 1.88
C MET A 82 14.60 11.57 2.80
N ILE A 83 15.83 11.55 2.27
CA ILE A 83 17.03 11.85 3.07
C ILE A 83 17.06 13.32 3.48
N LYS A 84 16.64 14.26 2.60
CA LYS A 84 16.49 15.68 2.94
C LYS A 84 15.41 15.91 4.01
N TYR A 85 14.29 15.20 3.94
CA TYR A 85 13.27 15.22 5.00
C TYR A 85 13.81 14.68 6.34
N ILE A 86 14.59 13.59 6.28
CA ILE A 86 15.18 13.00 7.48
C ILE A 86 16.12 14.00 8.17
N TYR A 87 16.99 14.68 7.41
CA TYR A 87 17.95 15.63 7.98
C TYR A 87 17.33 16.99 8.32
N GLY A 88 16.73 17.64 7.33
CA GLY A 88 16.22 19.02 7.48
C GLY A 88 14.72 19.11 7.78
N GLY A 89 13.94 18.04 7.60
CA GLY A 89 12.48 18.13 7.68
C GLY A 89 11.86 18.92 6.52
N VAL A 90 12.58 19.08 5.41
CA VAL A 90 12.14 19.82 4.22
C VAL A 90 11.81 18.84 3.09
N VAL A 91 10.72 19.09 2.40
CA VAL A 91 10.26 18.37 1.21
C VAL A 91 9.81 19.39 0.18
N LEU A 92 10.29 19.26 -1.06
CA LEU A 92 9.89 20.09 -2.19
C LEU A 92 9.08 19.23 -3.15
N LEU A 93 7.82 19.60 -3.38
CA LEU A 93 6.87 18.84 -4.21
C LEU A 93 6.48 19.56 -5.51
N GLU A 94 6.89 20.82 -5.67
CA GLU A 94 6.38 21.75 -6.70
C GLU A 94 6.55 21.24 -8.14
N ASP A 95 7.56 20.40 -8.40
CA ASP A 95 7.89 19.88 -9.73
C ASP A 95 7.52 18.39 -9.92
N HIS A 96 6.70 17.82 -9.03
CA HIS A 96 6.40 16.39 -9.03
C HIS A 96 4.93 16.10 -9.36
N ASP A 97 4.72 15.14 -10.26
CA ASP A 97 3.39 14.68 -10.61
C ASP A 97 2.77 13.76 -9.53
N SER A 98 1.48 13.51 -9.65
CA SER A 98 0.70 12.69 -8.72
C SER A 98 1.23 11.26 -8.59
N SER A 99 1.81 10.71 -9.67
CA SER A 99 2.40 9.38 -9.64
C SER A 99 3.64 9.35 -8.77
N PHE A 100 4.50 10.36 -8.91
CA PHE A 100 5.70 10.50 -8.09
C PHE A 100 5.33 10.71 -6.62
N ILE A 101 4.38 11.59 -6.33
CA ILE A 101 3.92 11.87 -4.95
C ILE A 101 3.34 10.61 -4.31
N PHE A 102 2.56 9.82 -5.05
CA PHE A 102 2.01 8.56 -4.57
C PHE A 102 3.10 7.54 -4.21
N GLU A 103 4.09 7.34 -5.08
CA GLU A 103 5.19 6.43 -4.76
C GLU A 103 6.06 6.96 -3.60
N LEU A 104 6.29 8.27 -3.52
CA LEU A 104 7.00 8.90 -2.40
C LEU A 104 6.25 8.69 -1.07
N MET A 105 4.92 8.78 -1.06
CA MET A 105 4.09 8.48 0.11
C MET A 105 4.29 7.04 0.58
N LEU A 106 4.32 6.07 -0.34
CA LEU A 106 4.56 4.66 0.00
C LEU A 106 5.96 4.46 0.61
N VAL A 107 6.99 5.09 0.03
CA VAL A 107 8.37 5.07 0.58
C VAL A 107 8.40 5.72 1.97
N ALA A 108 7.69 6.82 2.19
CA ALA A 108 7.61 7.45 3.51
C ALA A 108 6.98 6.54 4.57
N TYR A 109 5.95 5.77 4.21
CA TYR A 109 5.38 4.74 5.09
C TYR A 109 6.33 3.57 5.34
N GLU A 110 7.06 3.12 4.32
CA GLU A 110 8.08 2.07 4.43
C GLU A 110 9.15 2.49 5.45
N PHE A 111 9.68 3.70 5.30
CA PHE A 111 10.67 4.29 6.19
C PHE A 111 10.10 4.75 7.54
N SER A 112 8.82 4.49 7.82
CA SER A 112 8.16 4.89 9.08
C SER A 112 8.32 6.39 9.37
N CYS A 113 8.23 7.21 8.33
CA CYS A 113 8.22 8.67 8.38
C CYS A 113 6.77 9.17 8.40
N ASP A 114 6.00 8.77 9.40
CA ASP A 114 4.52 8.90 9.42
C ASP A 114 4.02 10.34 9.25
N GLY A 115 4.77 11.34 9.76
CA GLY A 115 4.43 12.75 9.59
C GLY A 115 4.43 13.20 8.12
N LEU A 116 5.46 12.79 7.37
CA LEU A 116 5.53 13.06 5.93
C LEU A 116 4.49 12.22 5.17
N ALA A 117 4.40 10.93 5.49
CA ALA A 117 3.50 10.01 4.80
C ALA A 117 2.04 10.50 4.85
N LYS A 118 1.55 10.89 6.03
CA LYS A 118 0.20 11.45 6.22
C LYS A 118 -0.01 12.78 5.50
N HIS A 119 1.02 13.62 5.43
CA HIS A 119 0.96 14.88 4.69
C HIS A 119 0.79 14.63 3.19
N LEU A 120 1.59 13.71 2.62
CA LEU A 120 1.49 13.32 1.21
C LEU A 120 0.15 12.62 0.90
N GLU A 121 -0.32 11.77 1.81
CA GLU A 121 -1.64 11.12 1.72
C GLU A 121 -2.76 12.16 1.63
N THR A 122 -2.77 13.14 2.55
CA THR A 122 -3.74 14.22 2.57
C THR A 122 -3.67 15.06 1.30
N HIS A 123 -2.44 15.40 0.87
CA HIS A 123 -2.23 16.15 -0.36
C HIS A 123 -2.86 15.42 -1.57
N LEU A 124 -2.58 14.14 -1.77
CA LEU A 124 -3.16 13.34 -2.86
C LEU A 124 -4.70 13.34 -2.86
N ILE A 125 -5.32 13.30 -1.68
CA ILE A 125 -6.78 13.35 -1.55
C ILE A 125 -7.31 14.76 -1.87
N GLU A 126 -6.65 15.82 -1.41
CA GLU A 126 -7.14 17.19 -1.58
C GLU A 126 -6.93 17.73 -3.00
N THR A 127 -5.75 17.51 -3.58
CA THR A 127 -5.37 18.08 -4.87
C THR A 127 -5.67 17.14 -6.04
N GLU A 128 -5.45 15.84 -5.87
CA GLU A 128 -5.42 14.87 -6.98
C GLU A 128 -6.64 13.96 -7.05
N ALA A 129 -7.58 14.04 -6.11
CA ALA A 129 -8.78 13.22 -6.04
C ALA A 129 -9.62 13.18 -7.33
N HIS A 130 -9.57 14.26 -8.11
CA HIS A 130 -10.37 14.44 -9.31
C HIS A 130 -9.52 14.42 -10.58
N SER A 131 -8.21 14.17 -10.47
CA SER A 131 -7.31 14.23 -11.61
C SER A 131 -7.51 13.03 -12.54
N HIS A 132 -7.18 13.24 -13.82
CA HIS A 132 -7.26 12.19 -14.83
C HIS A 132 -6.34 11.01 -14.49
N TRP A 133 -5.17 11.30 -13.92
CA TRP A 133 -4.21 10.29 -13.47
C TRP A 133 -4.83 9.33 -12.46
N PHE A 134 -5.51 9.86 -11.43
CA PHE A 134 -6.12 9.02 -10.40
C PHE A 134 -7.17 8.07 -10.99
N ARG A 135 -8.01 8.58 -11.91
CA ARG A 135 -9.05 7.78 -12.57
C ARG A 135 -8.47 6.64 -13.42
N LEU A 136 -7.40 6.92 -14.18
CA LEU A 136 -6.73 5.91 -14.99
C LEU A 136 -5.99 4.86 -14.17
N ASN A 137 -5.52 5.23 -12.98
CA ASN A 137 -4.69 4.38 -12.12
C ASN A 137 -5.44 3.83 -10.90
N PHE A 138 -6.77 3.98 -10.85
CA PHE A 138 -7.56 3.69 -9.65
C PHE A 138 -7.29 2.30 -9.09
N ILE A 139 -7.35 1.25 -9.92
CA ILE A 139 -7.16 -0.13 -9.47
C ILE A 139 -5.75 -0.39 -8.98
N ARG A 140 -4.74 0.09 -9.71
CA ARG A 140 -3.33 -0.01 -9.29
C ARG A 140 -3.11 0.68 -7.95
N ILE A 141 -3.68 1.86 -7.76
CA ILE A 141 -3.60 2.61 -6.49
C ILE A 141 -4.29 1.82 -5.39
N TYR A 142 -5.53 1.38 -5.62
CA TYR A 142 -6.33 0.60 -4.68
C TYR A 142 -5.56 -0.65 -4.21
N GLN A 143 -4.98 -1.43 -5.11
CA GLN A 143 -4.16 -2.59 -4.75
C GLN A 143 -2.94 -2.22 -3.90
N LYS A 144 -2.17 -1.21 -4.33
CA LYS A 144 -0.96 -0.77 -3.60
C LYS A 144 -1.26 -0.23 -2.21
N ILE A 145 -2.33 0.55 -2.04
CA ILE A 145 -2.66 1.11 -0.73
C ILE A 145 -3.19 0.06 0.23
N PHE A 146 -3.78 -1.05 -0.25
CA PHE A 146 -4.17 -2.14 0.64
C PHE A 146 -3.02 -3.12 0.93
N GLN A 147 -1.98 -3.16 0.10
CA GLN A 147 -0.74 -3.90 0.40
C GLN A 147 -0.05 -3.35 1.65
N ASN A 148 -0.23 -2.05 1.89
CA ASN A 148 0.29 -1.35 3.04
C ASN A 148 -0.89 -0.93 3.93
N ASN A 149 -1.11 -1.53 5.09
CA ASN A 149 -2.27 -1.18 5.94
C ASN A 149 -2.20 0.21 6.63
N LYS A 150 -1.23 1.06 6.26
CA LYS A 150 -0.99 2.37 6.89
C LYS A 150 -1.74 3.57 6.27
N PRO A 151 -1.95 3.70 4.94
CA PRO A 151 -2.66 4.82 4.31
C PRO A 151 -4.19 4.69 4.48
N GLN A 152 -4.67 4.80 5.71
CA GLN A 152 -6.07 4.54 6.06
C GLN A 152 -7.04 5.59 5.50
N GLU A 153 -6.63 6.85 5.40
CA GLU A 153 -7.50 7.91 4.87
C GLU A 153 -7.67 7.76 3.36
N LEU A 154 -6.59 7.40 2.66
CA LEU A 154 -6.63 7.13 1.22
C LEU A 154 -7.40 5.85 0.91
N GLN A 155 -7.26 4.79 1.73
CA GLN A 155 -8.09 3.59 1.63
C GLN A 155 -9.58 3.93 1.77
N LYS A 156 -9.94 4.69 2.81
CA LYS A 156 -11.32 5.12 3.05
C LYS A 156 -11.86 5.95 1.89
N TRP A 157 -11.10 6.94 1.44
CA TRP A 157 -11.51 7.79 0.33
C TRP A 157 -11.66 7.01 -0.98
N CYS A 158 -10.76 6.08 -1.27
CA CYS A 158 -10.88 5.15 -2.39
C CYS A 158 -12.15 4.28 -2.28
N ASN A 159 -12.46 3.76 -1.09
CA ASN A 159 -13.69 3.01 -0.84
C ASN A 159 -14.93 3.86 -1.09
N ASP A 160 -14.95 5.13 -0.65
CA ASP A 160 -16.08 6.04 -0.87
C ASP A 160 -16.34 6.33 -2.37
N ILE A 161 -15.33 6.14 -3.23
CA ILE A 161 -15.47 6.15 -4.69
C ILE A 161 -15.97 4.79 -5.20
N ALA A 162 -15.33 3.71 -4.74
CA ALA A 162 -15.64 2.35 -5.15
C ALA A 162 -17.09 1.97 -4.89
N VAL A 163 -17.65 2.34 -3.74
CA VAL A 163 -19.06 2.05 -3.41
C VAL A 163 -20.05 2.71 -4.36
N LYS A 164 -19.70 3.86 -4.96
CA LYS A 164 -20.54 4.59 -5.92
C LYS A 164 -20.40 4.05 -7.35
N TYR A 165 -19.24 3.49 -7.67
CA TYR A 165 -18.92 2.98 -9.00
C TYR A 165 -18.26 1.60 -8.90
N PRO A 166 -18.97 0.59 -8.36
CA PRO A 166 -18.37 -0.70 -8.02
C PRO A 166 -17.86 -1.45 -9.27
N ASP A 167 -18.49 -1.25 -10.41
CA ASP A 167 -18.08 -1.82 -11.70
C ASP A 167 -16.61 -1.48 -12.05
N LYS A 168 -16.08 -0.35 -11.58
CA LYS A 168 -14.65 -0.01 -11.78
C LYS A 168 -13.70 -1.01 -11.14
N ILE A 169 -14.11 -1.64 -10.04
CA ILE A 169 -13.35 -2.67 -9.33
C ILE A 169 -13.78 -4.04 -9.79
N PHE A 170 -15.07 -4.37 -9.68
CA PHE A 170 -15.56 -5.73 -9.85
C PHE A 170 -15.45 -6.24 -11.30
N ASP A 171 -15.59 -5.36 -12.30
CA ASP A 171 -15.48 -5.75 -13.71
C ASP A 171 -14.03 -5.60 -14.24
N SER A 172 -13.07 -5.22 -13.39
CA SER A 172 -11.66 -5.13 -13.77
C SER A 172 -11.02 -6.50 -13.90
N GLU A 173 -10.18 -6.71 -14.91
CA GLU A 173 -9.38 -7.94 -15.05
C GLU A 173 -8.46 -8.16 -13.83
N ASP A 174 -8.01 -7.06 -13.21
CA ASP A 174 -7.14 -7.06 -12.04
C ASP A 174 -7.89 -7.38 -10.73
N PHE A 175 -9.23 -7.48 -10.75
CA PHE A 175 -10.05 -7.77 -9.58
C PHE A 175 -9.60 -9.04 -8.85
N PHE A 176 -9.27 -10.09 -9.61
CA PHE A 176 -8.85 -11.38 -9.06
C PHE A 176 -7.47 -11.34 -8.38
N SER A 177 -6.70 -10.27 -8.57
CA SER A 177 -5.42 -10.04 -7.88
C SER A 177 -5.56 -9.14 -6.64
N LEU A 178 -6.79 -8.69 -6.34
CA LEU A 178 -7.06 -7.86 -5.19
C LEU A 178 -6.80 -8.64 -3.89
N GLN A 179 -6.24 -7.96 -2.90
CA GLN A 179 -5.99 -8.57 -1.60
C GLN A 179 -7.29 -8.74 -0.80
N GLU A 180 -7.34 -9.78 0.03
CA GLU A 180 -8.52 -10.11 0.84
C GLU A 180 -8.96 -8.94 1.73
N ASN A 181 -8.03 -8.23 2.39
CA ASN A 181 -8.35 -7.07 3.22
C ASN A 181 -9.06 -5.95 2.45
N ALA A 182 -8.68 -5.73 1.19
CA ALA A 182 -9.29 -4.72 0.32
C ALA A 182 -10.69 -5.15 -0.14
N LEU A 183 -10.86 -6.43 -0.44
CA LEU A 183 -12.15 -7.03 -0.79
C LEU A 183 -13.11 -6.96 0.40
N VAL A 184 -12.68 -7.44 1.57
CA VAL A 184 -13.41 -7.37 2.85
C VAL A 184 -13.80 -5.94 3.16
N SER A 185 -12.87 -4.98 3.04
CA SER A 185 -13.14 -3.56 3.29
C SER A 185 -14.26 -3.01 2.41
N LEU A 186 -14.31 -3.42 1.14
CA LEU A 186 -15.33 -2.98 0.19
C LEU A 186 -16.69 -3.64 0.41
N ILE A 187 -16.74 -4.97 0.55
CA ILE A 187 -18.01 -5.71 0.67
C ILE A 187 -18.68 -5.50 2.04
N SER A 188 -17.90 -5.10 3.05
CA SER A 188 -18.42 -4.70 4.37
C SER A 188 -19.25 -3.42 4.34
N ARG A 189 -19.21 -2.64 3.24
CA ARG A 189 -19.92 -1.36 3.14
C ARG A 189 -21.41 -1.57 2.87
N ASP A 190 -22.26 -0.96 3.70
CA ASP A 190 -23.72 -0.99 3.53
C ASP A 190 -24.22 -0.11 2.38
N ASP A 191 -23.40 0.85 1.94
CA ASP A 191 -23.72 1.79 0.86
C ASP A 191 -23.16 1.38 -0.51
N LEU A 192 -22.57 0.17 -0.62
CA LEU A 192 -22.09 -0.40 -1.87
C LEU A 192 -23.25 -0.53 -2.89
N GLN A 193 -23.17 0.20 -4.00
CA GLN A 193 -24.21 0.27 -5.03
C GLN A 193 -24.21 -0.96 -5.96
N MET A 194 -24.29 -2.17 -5.40
CA MET A 194 -24.31 -3.44 -6.13
C MET A 194 -25.29 -4.42 -5.47
N LYS A 195 -26.00 -5.21 -6.27
CA LYS A 195 -26.86 -6.28 -5.76
C LYS A 195 -26.03 -7.34 -5.04
N GLU A 196 -26.53 -7.82 -3.90
CA GLU A 196 -25.82 -8.81 -3.08
C GLU A 196 -25.47 -10.10 -3.86
N VAL A 197 -26.37 -10.61 -4.70
CA VAL A 197 -26.09 -11.78 -5.55
C VAL A 197 -24.88 -11.54 -6.49
N LYS A 198 -24.70 -10.31 -6.99
CA LYS A 198 -23.53 -9.98 -7.84
C LYS A 198 -22.25 -9.97 -7.01
N ILE A 199 -22.30 -9.42 -5.79
CA ILE A 199 -21.16 -9.43 -4.87
C ILE A 199 -20.73 -10.88 -4.60
N TRP A 200 -21.69 -11.74 -4.27
CA TRP A 200 -21.46 -13.18 -4.07
C TRP A 200 -20.77 -13.84 -5.27
N ILE A 201 -21.30 -13.65 -6.49
CA ILE A 201 -20.72 -14.22 -7.71
C ILE A 201 -19.26 -13.80 -7.88
N HIS A 202 -18.93 -12.53 -7.64
CA HIS A 202 -17.57 -12.04 -7.76
C HIS A 202 -16.65 -12.61 -6.69
N ILE A 203 -17.10 -12.70 -5.44
CA ILE A 203 -16.32 -13.28 -4.34
C ILE A 203 -16.01 -14.74 -4.60
N ILE A 204 -16.98 -15.52 -5.11
CA ILE A 204 -16.75 -16.92 -5.48
C ILE A 204 -15.68 -17.00 -6.58
N LYS A 205 -15.81 -16.20 -7.65
CA LYS A 205 -14.79 -16.16 -8.72
C LYS A 205 -13.42 -15.75 -8.19
N TRP A 206 -13.35 -14.77 -7.30
CA TRP A 206 -12.11 -14.35 -6.64
C TRP A 206 -11.50 -15.47 -5.80
N GLY A 207 -12.31 -16.17 -5.00
CA GLY A 207 -11.87 -17.29 -4.20
C GLY A 207 -11.35 -18.45 -5.04
N ILE A 208 -12.00 -18.77 -6.17
CA ILE A 208 -11.53 -19.77 -7.13
C ILE A 208 -10.19 -19.33 -7.73
N ALA A 209 -10.05 -18.07 -8.13
CA ALA A 209 -8.80 -17.55 -8.68
C ALA A 209 -7.62 -17.61 -7.71
N GLN A 210 -7.86 -17.53 -6.38
CA GLN A 210 -6.82 -17.72 -5.37
C GLN A 210 -6.41 -19.19 -5.17
N ASN A 211 -7.18 -20.14 -5.71
CA ASN A 211 -6.93 -21.58 -5.57
C ASN A 211 -6.79 -22.21 -6.97
N PRO A 212 -5.63 -22.07 -7.64
CA PRO A 212 -5.45 -22.48 -9.03
C PRO A 212 -5.56 -23.99 -9.27
N ASP A 213 -5.47 -24.81 -8.22
CA ASP A 213 -5.61 -26.26 -8.28
C ASP A 213 -7.08 -26.74 -8.26
N LEU A 214 -8.05 -25.83 -8.11
CA LEU A 214 -9.47 -26.17 -8.14
C LEU A 214 -9.96 -26.53 -9.55
N PRO A 215 -10.84 -27.53 -9.70
CA PRO A 215 -11.52 -27.78 -10.96
C PRO A 215 -12.32 -26.54 -11.40
N SER A 216 -12.33 -26.26 -12.70
CA SER A 216 -13.08 -25.12 -13.25
C SER A 216 -14.59 -25.28 -13.12
N ASP A 217 -15.11 -26.51 -13.11
CA ASP A 217 -16.53 -26.81 -12.98
C ASP A 217 -16.87 -27.17 -11.52
N PRO A 218 -17.76 -26.43 -10.84
CA PRO A 218 -18.25 -26.76 -9.50
C PRO A 218 -18.87 -28.16 -9.39
N GLU A 219 -19.37 -28.76 -10.48
CA GLU A 219 -19.90 -30.13 -10.47
C GLU A 219 -18.81 -31.19 -10.20
N ASP A 220 -17.55 -30.88 -10.50
CA ASP A 220 -16.40 -31.78 -10.31
C ASP A 220 -15.75 -31.65 -8.91
N TRP A 221 -16.34 -30.85 -8.01
CA TRP A 221 -15.72 -30.48 -6.74
C TRP A 221 -15.86 -31.58 -5.67
N SER A 222 -14.74 -31.93 -5.04
CA SER A 222 -14.70 -32.78 -3.85
C SER A 222 -14.96 -31.99 -2.56
N ASN A 223 -15.25 -32.68 -1.45
CA ASN A 223 -15.38 -32.01 -0.15
C ASN A 223 -14.12 -31.20 0.24
N GLU A 224 -12.93 -31.68 -0.11
CA GLU A 224 -11.67 -30.97 0.12
C GLU A 224 -11.61 -29.66 -0.66
N THR A 225 -12.09 -29.64 -1.91
CA THR A 225 -12.13 -28.43 -2.73
C THR A 225 -13.08 -27.37 -2.16
N PHE A 226 -14.26 -27.77 -1.65
CA PHE A 226 -15.16 -26.86 -0.95
C PHE A 226 -14.55 -26.30 0.33
N ILE A 227 -13.82 -27.13 1.10
CA ILE A 227 -13.12 -26.69 2.30
C ILE A 227 -12.03 -25.67 1.95
N ALA A 228 -11.26 -25.90 0.89
CA ALA A 228 -10.23 -24.96 0.42
C ALA A 228 -10.83 -23.59 0.09
N LEU A 229 -11.89 -23.55 -0.73
CA LEU A 229 -12.58 -22.30 -1.04
C LEU A 229 -13.12 -21.63 0.23
N LYS A 230 -13.74 -22.39 1.13
CA LYS A 230 -14.28 -21.87 2.39
C LYS A 230 -13.20 -21.25 3.28
N ILE A 231 -11.99 -21.82 3.31
CA ILE A 231 -10.85 -21.26 4.04
C ILE A 231 -10.42 -19.94 3.41
N THR A 232 -10.29 -19.88 2.08
CA THR A 232 -9.94 -18.65 1.35
C THR A 232 -10.96 -17.54 1.53
N LEU A 233 -12.26 -17.87 1.58
CA LEU A 233 -13.32 -16.89 1.70
C LEU A 233 -13.71 -16.61 3.16
N ARG A 234 -12.99 -17.17 4.14
CA ARG A 234 -13.40 -17.16 5.55
C ARG A 234 -13.70 -15.76 6.06
N ASP A 235 -12.88 -14.77 5.69
CA ASP A 235 -13.05 -13.41 6.19
C ASP A 235 -14.00 -12.60 5.30
N CYS A 236 -14.31 -13.06 4.08
CA CYS A 236 -15.30 -12.45 3.18
C CYS A 236 -16.75 -12.88 3.48
N LEU A 237 -16.98 -14.17 3.75
CA LEU A 237 -18.31 -14.76 3.93
C LEU A 237 -19.19 -14.07 5.00
N PRO A 238 -18.65 -13.62 6.16
CA PRO A 238 -19.44 -12.94 7.18
C PRO A 238 -20.05 -11.60 6.73
N HIS A 239 -19.52 -11.01 5.65
CA HIS A 239 -19.99 -9.73 5.13
C HIS A 239 -21.08 -9.87 4.07
N ILE A 240 -21.44 -11.10 3.69
CA ILE A 240 -22.49 -11.36 2.70
C ILE A 240 -23.87 -11.33 3.35
N ARG A 241 -24.72 -10.46 2.86
CA ARG A 241 -26.09 -10.23 3.33
C ARG A 241 -27.07 -11.14 2.60
N TYR A 242 -26.99 -12.46 2.81
CA TYR A 242 -27.84 -13.45 2.13
C TYR A 242 -29.35 -13.14 2.16
N PHE A 243 -29.84 -12.45 3.20
CA PHE A 243 -31.24 -12.02 3.31
C PHE A 243 -31.68 -10.97 2.27
N GLN A 244 -30.74 -10.34 1.56
CA GLN A 244 -31.00 -9.40 0.46
C GLN A 244 -31.10 -10.10 -0.91
N MET A 245 -30.82 -11.41 -0.98
CA MET A 245 -30.99 -12.21 -2.19
C MET A 245 -32.39 -12.82 -2.25
N SER A 246 -32.93 -12.98 -3.45
CA SER A 246 -34.18 -13.73 -3.65
C SER A 246 -33.96 -15.23 -3.41
N SER A 247 -35.05 -15.98 -3.19
CA SER A 247 -34.96 -17.44 -3.05
C SER A 247 -34.36 -18.11 -4.29
N ASP A 248 -34.75 -17.65 -5.48
CA ASP A 248 -34.20 -18.16 -6.75
C ASP A 248 -32.70 -17.85 -6.86
N GLU A 249 -32.28 -16.63 -6.48
CA GLU A 249 -30.86 -16.25 -6.48
C GLU A 249 -30.03 -17.13 -5.52
N ILE A 250 -30.57 -17.46 -4.34
CA ILE A 250 -29.94 -18.38 -3.38
C ILE A 250 -29.83 -19.80 -3.94
N ILE A 251 -30.91 -20.32 -4.53
CA ILE A 251 -30.95 -21.67 -5.12
C ILE A 251 -29.95 -21.77 -6.26
N ASP A 252 -29.93 -20.79 -7.16
CA ASP A 252 -29.15 -20.85 -8.38
C ASP A 252 -27.66 -20.56 -8.14
N ASN A 253 -27.32 -19.71 -7.16
CA ASN A 253 -25.94 -19.21 -7.00
C ASN A 253 -25.26 -19.62 -5.70
N VAL A 254 -26.00 -19.82 -4.60
CA VAL A 254 -25.42 -20.10 -3.27
C VAL A 254 -25.46 -21.58 -2.93
N GLN A 255 -26.59 -22.25 -3.16
CA GLN A 255 -26.75 -23.69 -2.88
C GLN A 255 -25.73 -24.60 -3.58
N PRO A 256 -25.24 -24.32 -4.81
CA PRO A 256 -24.20 -25.13 -5.43
C PRO A 256 -22.91 -25.24 -4.61
N TYR A 257 -22.68 -24.29 -3.69
CA TYR A 257 -21.50 -24.26 -2.82
C TYR A 257 -21.78 -24.71 -1.38
N GLN A 258 -22.99 -25.20 -1.11
CA GLN A 258 -23.34 -25.82 0.16
C GLN A 258 -23.03 -27.30 0.08
N THR A 259 -22.05 -27.77 0.85
CA THR A 259 -21.82 -29.21 1.00
C THR A 259 -23.08 -29.86 1.56
N ASN A 260 -23.68 -30.80 0.83
CA ASN A 260 -24.69 -31.71 1.37
C ASN A 260 -24.01 -32.56 2.47
N SER A 261 -24.09 -32.10 3.71
CA SER A 261 -23.75 -32.90 4.90
C SER A 261 -24.89 -33.85 5.23
#